data_AF-A0A8H6ZAJ8-F1
#
_entry.id   AF-A0A8H6ZAJ8-F1
#
_cell.length_a   1.000
_cell.length_b   1.000
_cell.length_c   1.000
_cell.angle_alpha   90.00
_cell.angle_beta   90.00
_cell.angle_gamma   90.00
#
_symmetry.space_group_name_H-M   'P 1'
#
loop_
_entity.id
_entity.type
_entity.pdbx_description
1 polymer ?
#
loop_
_entity_poly.entity_id
_entity_poly.type
_entity_poly.pdbx_seq_one_letter_code
_entity_poly.pdbx_strand_id
1 'polypeptide(L)'
;MFTKGWQHFWINEVAQLEDGSFVVPVLLIERNNELEADVFEVTQNQDGRWKLNTEDLKSMKASEFSCSYDDIVDEFGNLTWMNNSLVPEMPNPMRKLMVSPWADDVSGNQSKQYNKHMNMYTGNGCLPGRLLQQEFHVHYISSSPHASSAEQFAAFCDHVKSTETNPVKAYNAATKRKCQFILRVPGLPADNPQ
;
A
#
# COMPACT_ATOMS: atom_id res chain seq x y z
N MET A 1 -4.93 6.35 -0.52
CA MET A 1 -4.08 6.57 0.65
C MET A 1 -3.35 7.89 0.46
N PHE A 2 -3.17 8.66 1.52
CA PHE A 2 -2.21 9.75 1.56
C PHE A 2 -1.32 9.63 2.80
N THR A 3 -0.26 10.43 2.86
CA THR A 3 0.72 10.40 3.94
C THR A 3 0.86 11.78 4.56
N LYS A 4 0.85 11.87 5.89
CA LYS A 4 1.21 13.07 6.65
C LYS A 4 2.28 12.67 7.67
N GLY A 5 3.48 13.23 7.52
CA GLY A 5 4.64 12.77 8.30
C GLY A 5 4.94 11.29 8.07
N TRP A 6 4.89 10.49 9.14
CA TRP A 6 5.12 9.04 9.11
C TRP A 6 3.83 8.21 9.21
N GLN A 7 2.67 8.86 9.18
CA GLN A 7 1.37 8.21 9.25
C GLN A 7 0.78 8.03 7.85
N HIS A 8 0.12 6.89 7.67
CA HIS A 8 -0.57 6.52 6.44
C HIS A 8 -2.07 6.55 6.68
N PHE A 9 -2.77 7.37 5.90
CA PHE A 9 -4.22 7.50 5.97
C PHE A 9 -4.83 6.83 4.75
N TRP A 10 -5.57 5.76 4.98
CA TRP A 10 -6.25 5.01 3.93
C TRP A 10 -7.70 5.46 3.84
N ILE A 11 -8.24 5.48 2.62
CA ILE A 11 -9.69 5.58 2.47
C ILE A 11 -10.34 4.36 3.12
N ASN A 12 -11.57 4.48 3.56
CA ASN A 12 -12.34 3.43 4.22
C ASN A 12 -11.74 2.93 5.54
N GLU A 13 -10.89 3.72 6.19
CA GLU A 13 -10.36 3.46 7.54
C GLU A 13 -10.69 4.62 8.47
N VAL A 14 -10.93 4.36 9.75
CA VAL A 14 -11.13 5.44 10.72
C VAL A 14 -9.84 6.25 10.86
N ALA A 15 -9.98 7.57 10.89
CA ALA A 15 -8.93 8.51 11.22
C ALA A 15 -9.46 9.55 12.21
N GLN A 16 -8.56 10.16 12.96
CA GLN A 16 -8.88 11.29 13.84
C GLN A 16 -8.40 12.59 13.18
N LEU A 17 -9.12 13.67 13.42
CA LEU A 17 -8.73 15.02 13.03
C LEU A 17 -8.01 15.75 14.17
N GLU A 18 -7.42 16.89 13.86
CA GLU A 18 -6.71 17.74 14.83
C GLU A 18 -7.64 18.29 15.94
N ASP A 19 -8.94 18.39 15.67
CA ASP A 19 -9.95 18.78 16.67
C ASP A 19 -10.40 17.62 17.58
N GLY A 20 -9.87 16.41 17.36
CA GLY A 20 -10.17 15.20 18.12
C GLY A 20 -11.39 14.41 17.62
N SER A 21 -12.13 14.92 16.63
CA SER A 21 -13.24 14.20 16.01
C SER A 21 -12.74 13.04 15.13
N PHE A 22 -13.62 12.05 14.91
CA PHE A 22 -13.30 10.86 14.13
C PHE A 22 -14.06 10.85 12.82
N VAL A 23 -13.40 10.39 11.76
CA VAL A 23 -13.95 10.35 10.41
C VAL A 23 -13.50 9.10 9.65
N VAL A 24 -14.21 8.75 8.59
CA VAL A 24 -13.76 7.78 7.59
C VAL A 24 -13.68 8.49 6.24
N PRO A 25 -12.47 8.72 5.69
CA PRO A 25 -12.33 9.28 4.35
C PRO A 25 -12.74 8.26 3.30
N VAL A 26 -13.55 8.66 2.32
CA VAL A 26 -14.03 7.78 1.25
C VAL A 26 -13.51 8.19 -0.12
N LEU A 27 -13.13 9.45 -0.29
CA LEU A 27 -12.54 9.97 -1.53
C LEU A 27 -11.38 10.91 -1.19
N LEU A 28 -10.30 10.82 -1.98
CA LEU A 28 -9.21 11.78 -1.96
C LEU A 28 -9.25 12.56 -3.28
N ILE A 29 -9.20 13.88 -3.18
CA ILE A 29 -9.35 14.77 -4.33
C ILE A 29 -8.47 16.00 -4.14
N GLU A 30 -7.81 16.42 -5.23
CA GLU A 30 -7.07 17.67 -5.24
C GLU A 30 -8.02 18.81 -5.63
N ARG A 31 -8.19 19.79 -4.74
CA ARG A 31 -8.97 21.00 -4.99
C ARG A 31 -8.09 22.22 -4.75
N ASN A 32 -8.02 23.12 -5.73
CA ASN A 32 -7.19 24.34 -5.64
C ASN A 32 -5.71 24.07 -5.26
N ASN A 33 -5.11 23.00 -5.82
CA ASN A 33 -3.75 22.52 -5.51
C ASN A 33 -3.53 22.09 -4.04
N GLU A 34 -4.59 21.80 -3.32
CA GLU A 34 -4.55 21.26 -1.96
C GLU A 34 -5.24 19.89 -1.94
N LEU A 35 -4.64 18.94 -1.24
CA LEU A 35 -5.24 17.61 -1.09
C LEU A 35 -6.35 17.68 -0.05
N GLU A 36 -7.56 17.36 -0.47
CA GLU A 36 -8.75 17.25 0.37
C GLU A 36 -9.26 15.82 0.39
N ALA A 37 -10.05 15.51 1.43
CA ALA A 37 -10.75 14.24 1.57
C ALA A 37 -12.23 14.49 1.80
N ASP A 38 -13.08 13.75 1.07
CA ASP A 38 -14.48 13.66 1.44
C ASP A 38 -14.64 12.52 2.44
N VAL A 39 -15.35 12.80 3.54
CA VAL A 39 -15.38 11.96 4.73
C VAL A 39 -16.78 11.79 5.28
N PHE A 40 -17.00 10.64 5.93
CA PHE A 40 -18.14 10.40 6.80
C PHE A 40 -17.73 10.56 8.26
N GLU A 41 -18.61 11.16 9.06
CA GLU A 41 -18.35 11.36 10.48
C GLU A 41 -18.51 10.06 11.27
N VAL A 42 -17.64 9.87 12.26
CA VAL A 42 -17.70 8.75 13.19
C VAL A 42 -17.89 9.30 14.60
N THR A 43 -18.87 8.74 15.31
CA THR A 43 -19.18 9.10 16.69
C THR A 43 -19.04 7.89 17.59
N GLN A 44 -18.63 8.12 18.84
CA GLN A 44 -18.60 7.10 19.87
C GLN A 44 -19.75 7.34 20.85
N ASN A 45 -20.56 6.32 21.09
CA ASN A 45 -21.63 6.37 22.06
C ASN A 45 -21.12 6.17 23.49
N GLN A 46 -21.97 6.51 24.48
CA GLN A 46 -21.67 6.33 25.90
C GLN A 46 -21.31 4.88 26.29
N ASP A 47 -21.81 3.89 25.53
CA ASP A 47 -21.49 2.47 25.71
C ASP A 47 -20.10 2.08 25.14
N GLY A 48 -19.34 3.02 24.58
CA GLY A 48 -18.05 2.80 23.93
C GLY A 48 -18.12 2.26 22.49
N ARG A 49 -19.34 1.99 21.98
CA ARG A 49 -19.56 1.53 20.59
C ARG A 49 -19.48 2.68 19.59
N TRP A 50 -18.94 2.37 18.42
CA TRP A 50 -18.70 3.33 17.34
C TRP A 50 -19.86 3.31 16.33
N LYS A 51 -20.19 4.48 15.79
CA LYS A 51 -21.23 4.67 14.79
C LYS A 51 -20.69 5.52 13.63
N LEU A 52 -20.75 4.94 12.43
CA LEU A 52 -20.50 5.66 11.19
C LEU A 52 -21.79 6.37 10.75
N ASN A 53 -21.70 7.67 10.49
CA ASN A 53 -22.79 8.45 9.92
C ASN A 53 -22.58 8.63 8.41
N THR A 54 -23.37 7.92 7.61
CA THR A 54 -23.29 7.95 6.14
C THR A 54 -24.28 8.93 5.50
N GLU A 55 -25.02 9.71 6.30
CA GLU A 55 -26.06 10.63 5.78
C GLU A 55 -25.47 11.92 5.24
N ASP A 56 -24.35 12.39 5.79
CA ASP A 56 -23.71 13.65 5.43
C ASP A 56 -22.25 13.42 5.06
N LEU A 57 -21.90 13.81 3.83
CA LEU A 57 -20.55 13.73 3.30
C LEU A 57 -19.91 15.11 3.44
N LYS A 58 -18.92 15.22 4.33
CA LYS A 58 -18.20 16.47 4.58
C LYS A 58 -16.89 16.45 3.80
N SER A 59 -16.38 17.64 3.50
CA SER A 59 -15.06 17.77 2.91
C SER A 59 -14.13 18.58 3.79
N MET A 60 -12.87 18.16 3.83
CA MET A 60 -11.85 18.70 4.71
C MET A 60 -10.46 18.50 4.14
N LYS A 61 -9.53 19.32 4.61
CA LYS A 61 -8.15 19.25 4.12
C LYS A 61 -7.49 18.00 4.68
N ALA A 62 -6.69 17.32 3.85
CA ALA A 62 -5.88 16.19 4.32
C ALA A 62 -4.88 16.62 5.42
N SER A 63 -4.56 17.92 5.50
CA SER A 63 -3.76 18.51 6.57
C SER A 63 -4.44 18.51 7.93
N GLU A 64 -5.76 18.34 8.03
CA GLU A 64 -6.49 18.29 9.32
C GLU A 64 -6.43 16.92 10.00
N PHE A 65 -5.91 15.90 9.33
CA PHE A 65 -5.83 14.53 9.88
C PHE A 65 -4.67 14.42 10.88
N SER A 66 -4.89 13.80 12.04
CA SER A 66 -3.93 13.74 13.16
C SER A 66 -3.52 12.31 13.54
N CYS A 67 -4.46 11.36 13.58
CA CYS A 67 -4.19 9.98 13.98
C CYS A 67 -4.73 8.98 12.95
N SER A 68 -3.89 8.04 12.54
CA SER A 68 -4.26 6.98 11.60
C SER A 68 -5.05 5.87 12.30
N TYR A 69 -5.65 4.96 11.53
CA TYR A 69 -6.37 3.80 12.07
C TYR A 69 -5.52 2.97 13.03
N ASP A 70 -4.24 2.77 12.74
CA ASP A 70 -3.35 1.98 13.60
C ASP A 70 -3.13 2.68 14.95
N ASP A 71 -3.02 4.01 14.96
CA ASP A 71 -2.89 4.80 16.19
C ASP A 71 -4.18 4.70 17.04
N ILE A 72 -5.34 4.73 16.40
CA ILE A 72 -6.65 4.60 17.06
C ILE A 72 -6.82 3.19 17.64
N VAL A 73 -6.44 2.13 16.91
CA VAL A 73 -6.51 0.76 17.43
C VAL A 73 -5.52 0.55 18.58
N ASP A 74 -4.35 1.17 18.55
CA ASP A 74 -3.39 1.14 19.66
C ASP A 74 -3.96 1.81 20.93
N GLU A 75 -4.72 2.89 20.79
CA GLU A 75 -5.31 3.63 21.91
C GLU A 75 -6.60 3.00 22.44
N PHE A 76 -7.53 2.62 21.55
CA PHE A 76 -8.88 2.18 21.90
C PHE A 76 -9.08 0.66 21.80
N GLY A 77 -8.13 -0.08 21.23
CA GLY A 77 -8.29 -1.48 20.86
C GLY A 77 -9.16 -1.67 19.62
N ASN A 78 -9.64 -2.91 19.42
CA ASN A 78 -10.51 -3.21 18.28
C ASN A 78 -11.85 -2.47 18.38
N LEU A 79 -12.18 -1.73 17.32
CA LEU A 79 -13.38 -0.90 17.27
C LEU A 79 -14.65 -1.78 17.17
N THR A 80 -15.55 -1.65 18.13
CA THR A 80 -16.85 -2.35 18.13
C THR A 80 -17.93 -1.43 17.57
N TRP A 81 -18.51 -1.80 16.43
CA TRP A 81 -19.47 -0.98 15.71
C TRP A 81 -20.93 -1.32 16.07
N MET A 82 -21.82 -0.32 16.00
CA MET A 82 -23.25 -0.53 16.21
C MET A 82 -23.95 -1.22 15.05
N ASN A 83 -23.53 -0.95 13.81
CA ASN A 83 -24.11 -1.53 12.60
C ASN A 83 -22.98 -1.83 11.61
N ASN A 84 -22.62 -3.11 11.48
CA ASN A 84 -21.52 -3.53 10.62
C ASN A 84 -21.81 -3.40 9.13
N SER A 85 -23.07 -3.37 8.70
CA SER A 85 -23.44 -3.47 7.28
C SER A 85 -22.98 -2.28 6.44
N LEU A 86 -22.76 -1.12 7.08
CA LEU A 86 -22.32 0.12 6.41
C LEU A 86 -20.85 0.45 6.69
N VAL A 87 -20.22 -0.29 7.60
CA VAL A 87 -18.83 -0.05 7.99
C VAL A 87 -17.93 -0.76 6.99
N PRO A 88 -17.02 -0.03 6.32
CA PRO A 88 -16.05 -0.68 5.44
C PRO A 88 -15.18 -1.69 6.18
N GLU A 89 -14.64 -2.66 5.45
CA GLU A 89 -13.64 -3.58 6.01
C GLU A 89 -12.37 -2.80 6.40
N MET A 90 -11.98 -2.93 7.67
CA MET A 90 -10.81 -2.28 8.25
C MET A 90 -9.94 -3.32 8.97
N PRO A 91 -8.60 -3.27 8.82
CA PRO A 91 -7.84 -2.37 7.95
C PRO A 91 -8.16 -2.59 6.46
N ASN A 92 -8.01 -1.56 5.64
CA ASN A 92 -8.41 -1.56 4.22
C ASN A 92 -7.73 -2.74 3.49
N PRO A 93 -8.48 -3.62 2.79
CA PRO A 93 -7.92 -4.74 2.04
C PRO A 93 -6.93 -4.36 0.93
N MET A 94 -6.85 -3.08 0.57
CA MET A 94 -5.90 -2.50 -0.37
C MET A 94 -4.59 -2.02 0.29
N ARG A 95 -4.38 -2.24 1.60
CA ARG A 95 -3.07 -2.11 2.27
C ARG A 95 -2.07 -3.16 1.75
N LYS A 96 -1.76 -3.08 0.46
CA LYS A 96 -0.94 -4.01 -0.29
C LYS A 96 0.18 -3.22 -0.95
N LEU A 97 1.40 -3.72 -0.81
CA LEU A 97 2.57 -3.15 -1.47
C LEU A 97 2.54 -3.56 -2.94
N MET A 98 2.35 -2.58 -3.82
CA MET A 98 2.40 -2.83 -5.25
C MET A 98 3.85 -2.96 -5.68
N VAL A 99 4.14 -4.03 -6.41
CA VAL A 99 5.45 -4.29 -7.01
C VAL A 99 5.30 -4.40 -8.51
N SER A 100 6.19 -3.73 -9.24
CA SER A 100 6.18 -3.69 -10.70
C SER A 100 7.33 -4.55 -11.20
N PRO A 101 7.09 -5.78 -11.65
CA PRO A 101 8.13 -6.61 -12.22
C PRO A 101 8.33 -6.32 -13.70
N TRP A 102 9.58 -6.41 -14.16
CA TRP A 102 9.93 -6.37 -15.57
C TRP A 102 11.03 -7.39 -15.85
N ALA A 103 11.16 -7.75 -17.12
CA ALA A 103 12.21 -8.65 -17.57
C ALA A 103 13.05 -7.98 -18.66
N ASP A 104 14.33 -8.26 -18.66
CA ASP A 104 15.29 -7.70 -19.62
C ASP A 104 16.27 -8.79 -20.07
N ASP A 105 16.65 -8.77 -21.35
CA ASP A 105 17.59 -9.72 -21.91
C ASP A 105 19.02 -9.18 -21.86
N VAL A 106 19.78 -9.64 -20.87
CA VAL A 106 21.16 -9.25 -20.72
C VAL A 106 22.08 -10.24 -21.44
N SER A 107 23.13 -9.71 -22.08
CA SER A 107 24.24 -10.50 -22.61
C SER A 107 25.55 -9.89 -22.12
N GLY A 108 26.11 -10.46 -21.04
CA GLY A 108 27.24 -9.85 -20.32
C GLY A 108 28.32 -10.85 -19.91
N ASN A 109 28.32 -12.06 -20.47
CA ASN A 109 29.30 -13.07 -20.08
C ASN A 109 30.69 -12.72 -20.64
N GLN A 110 31.68 -12.53 -19.76
CA GLN A 110 33.06 -12.19 -20.17
C GLN A 110 33.70 -13.27 -21.06
N SER A 111 33.25 -14.52 -20.92
CA SER A 111 33.86 -15.69 -21.59
C SER A 111 33.17 -16.11 -22.89
N LYS A 112 31.93 -15.64 -23.15
CA LYS A 112 31.13 -16.08 -24.30
C LYS A 112 30.38 -14.91 -24.91
N GLN A 113 30.72 -14.58 -26.16
CA GLN A 113 29.94 -13.68 -26.99
C GLN A 113 28.56 -14.34 -27.23
N TYR A 114 27.47 -13.58 -27.02
CA TYR A 114 26.08 -14.02 -27.22
C TYR A 114 25.54 -15.07 -26.23
N ASN A 115 25.86 -14.96 -24.93
CA ASN A 115 25.17 -15.72 -23.89
C ASN A 115 23.98 -14.93 -23.33
N LYS A 116 22.81 -15.09 -23.95
CA LYS A 116 21.57 -14.41 -23.52
C LYS A 116 21.07 -15.01 -22.21
N HIS A 117 20.80 -14.14 -21.24
CA HIS A 117 20.10 -14.49 -20.02
C HIS A 117 18.88 -13.59 -19.88
N MET A 118 17.74 -14.18 -19.54
CA MET A 118 16.56 -13.41 -19.19
C MET A 118 16.62 -13.10 -17.71
N ASN A 119 16.80 -11.83 -17.37
CA ASN A 119 16.78 -11.36 -16.00
C ASN A 119 15.40 -10.82 -15.67
N MET A 120 14.99 -11.00 -14.42
CA MET A 120 13.77 -10.43 -13.87
C MET A 120 14.11 -9.54 -12.67
N TYR A 121 13.49 -8.37 -12.65
CA TYR A 121 13.65 -7.36 -11.62
C TYR A 121 12.28 -6.89 -11.14
N THR A 122 12.26 -6.20 -10.01
CA THR A 122 11.07 -5.53 -9.53
C THR A 122 11.41 -4.24 -8.79
N GLY A 123 10.48 -3.30 -8.82
CA GLY A 123 10.53 -2.07 -8.06
C GLY A 123 9.27 -1.92 -7.20
N ASN A 124 9.40 -1.15 -6.12
CA ASN A 124 8.27 -0.81 -5.27
C ASN A 124 7.40 0.24 -5.99
N GLY A 125 6.32 -0.20 -6.63
CA GLY A 125 5.38 0.64 -7.38
C GLY A 125 4.61 1.66 -6.52
N CYS A 126 4.74 1.60 -5.18
CA CYS A 126 4.21 2.62 -4.29
C CYS A 126 5.16 3.82 -4.08
N LEU A 127 6.37 3.80 -4.66
CA LEU A 127 7.31 4.92 -4.58
C LEU A 127 7.00 6.00 -5.64
N PRO A 128 7.24 7.29 -5.34
CA PRO A 128 7.24 8.34 -6.35
C PRO A 128 8.18 8.02 -7.52
N GLY A 129 7.77 8.37 -8.75
CA GLY A 129 8.54 8.08 -9.97
C GLY A 129 10.00 8.52 -9.93
N ARG A 130 10.30 9.66 -9.29
CA ARG A 130 11.68 10.15 -9.10
C ARG A 130 12.58 9.20 -8.30
N LEU A 131 12.01 8.40 -7.40
CA LEU A 131 12.73 7.42 -6.60
C LEU A 131 12.85 6.09 -7.35
N LEU A 132 11.82 5.70 -8.10
CA LEU A 132 11.82 4.45 -8.88
C LEU A 132 13.00 4.34 -9.85
N GLN A 133 13.51 5.45 -10.36
CA GLN A 133 14.67 5.50 -11.27
C GLN A 133 16.02 5.34 -10.58
N GLN A 134 16.06 5.25 -9.25
CA GLN A 134 17.31 5.10 -8.50
C GLN A 134 17.66 3.62 -8.34
N GLU A 135 18.93 3.26 -8.55
CA GLU A 135 19.42 1.88 -8.58
C GLU A 135 19.06 1.07 -7.33
N PHE A 136 19.01 1.72 -6.16
CA PHE A 136 18.74 1.06 -4.88
C PHE A 136 17.28 0.63 -4.71
N HIS A 137 16.38 1.13 -5.57
CA HIS A 137 14.97 0.77 -5.62
C HIS A 137 14.66 -0.30 -6.68
N VAL A 138 15.69 -0.76 -7.41
CA VAL A 138 15.62 -1.89 -8.32
C VAL A 138 16.08 -3.15 -7.59
N HIS A 139 15.19 -4.13 -7.49
CA HIS A 139 15.45 -5.38 -6.80
C HIS A 139 15.49 -6.55 -7.77
N TYR A 140 16.54 -7.36 -7.69
CA TYR A 140 16.68 -8.57 -8.48
C TYR A 140 15.72 -9.67 -7.99
N ILE A 141 15.08 -10.37 -8.93
CA ILE A 141 14.25 -11.55 -8.65
C ILE A 141 14.99 -12.82 -9.07
N SER A 142 15.31 -12.94 -10.36
CA SER A 142 15.85 -14.17 -10.94
C SER A 142 16.58 -13.90 -12.26
N SER A 143 17.36 -14.89 -12.70
CA SER A 143 18.00 -14.93 -14.01
C SER A 143 18.02 -16.36 -14.52
N SER A 144 17.75 -16.56 -15.81
CA SER A 144 17.82 -17.87 -16.42
C SER A 144 18.27 -17.81 -17.88
N PRO A 145 19.19 -18.69 -18.31
CA PRO A 145 19.46 -18.91 -19.73
C PRO A 145 18.38 -19.78 -20.42
N HIS A 146 17.48 -20.39 -19.65
CA HIS A 146 16.52 -21.38 -20.16
C HIS A 146 15.07 -20.96 -19.98
N ALA A 147 14.74 -20.35 -18.84
CA ALA A 147 13.39 -19.92 -18.53
C ALA A 147 13.11 -18.55 -19.15
N SER A 148 12.02 -18.48 -19.92
CA SER A 148 11.45 -17.26 -20.46
C SER A 148 11.02 -16.29 -19.36
N SER A 149 10.78 -15.02 -19.73
CA SER A 149 10.23 -14.02 -18.83
C SER A 149 8.88 -14.46 -18.24
N ALA A 150 8.03 -15.11 -19.04
CA ALA A 150 6.74 -15.62 -18.58
C ALA A 150 6.86 -16.74 -17.54
N GLU A 151 7.78 -17.68 -17.73
CA GLU A 151 8.02 -18.78 -16.77
C GLU A 151 8.56 -18.25 -15.44
N GLN A 152 9.52 -17.33 -15.49
CA GLN A 152 10.04 -16.67 -14.28
C GLN A 152 8.94 -15.85 -13.58
N PHE A 153 8.09 -15.17 -14.36
CA PHE A 153 7.00 -14.35 -13.83
C PHE A 153 5.90 -15.19 -13.18
N ALA A 154 5.58 -16.36 -13.75
CA ALA A 154 4.59 -17.27 -13.17
C ALA A 154 5.01 -17.70 -11.76
N ALA A 155 6.27 -18.14 -11.61
CA ALA A 155 6.83 -18.51 -10.30
C ALA A 155 6.83 -17.31 -9.32
N PHE A 156 7.18 -16.12 -9.80
CA PHE A 156 7.11 -14.91 -8.98
C PHE A 156 5.67 -14.59 -8.53
N CYS A 157 4.68 -14.72 -9.41
CA CYS A 157 3.27 -14.51 -9.07
C CYS A 157 2.77 -15.48 -8.00
N ASP A 158 3.22 -16.73 -8.01
CA ASP A 158 2.85 -17.70 -6.98
C ASP A 158 3.43 -17.30 -5.62
N HIS A 159 4.67 -16.81 -5.57
CA HIS A 159 5.23 -16.21 -4.35
C HIS A 159 4.43 -14.98 -3.89
N VAL A 160 4.08 -14.07 -4.81
CA VAL A 160 3.26 -12.89 -4.49
C VAL A 160 1.91 -13.29 -3.91
N LYS A 161 1.20 -14.25 -4.51
CA LYS A 161 -0.07 -14.77 -4.01
C LYS A 161 0.06 -15.42 -2.64
N SER A 162 1.16 -16.12 -2.38
CA SER A 162 1.41 -16.73 -1.05
C SER A 162 1.47 -15.69 0.07
N THR A 163 1.82 -14.44 -0.25
CA THR A 163 1.83 -13.35 0.75
C THR A 163 0.44 -12.94 1.23
N GLU A 164 -0.63 -13.32 0.51
CA GLU A 164 -2.01 -13.06 0.96
C GLU A 164 -2.38 -13.87 2.20
N THR A 165 -1.88 -15.09 2.31
CA THR A 165 -2.12 -15.97 3.47
C THR A 165 -0.96 -15.93 4.47
N ASN A 166 0.26 -15.62 4.02
CA ASN A 166 1.42 -15.46 4.87
C ASN A 166 2.18 -14.16 4.54
N PRO A 167 1.74 -13.01 5.11
CA PRO A 167 2.33 -11.71 4.84
C PRO A 167 3.85 -11.65 5.07
N VAL A 168 4.54 -10.83 4.28
CA VAL A 168 5.98 -10.60 4.42
C VAL A 168 6.23 -9.85 5.73
N LYS A 169 7.03 -10.44 6.61
CA LYS A 169 7.38 -9.85 7.92
C LYS A 169 8.58 -8.92 7.74
N ALA A 170 8.46 -7.70 8.23
CA ALA A 170 9.52 -6.70 8.21
C ALA A 170 9.57 -5.90 9.51
N TYR A 171 10.58 -5.04 9.62
CA TYR A 171 10.72 -4.10 10.72
C TYR A 171 10.67 -2.69 10.17
N ASN A 172 9.70 -1.91 10.62
CA ASN A 172 9.60 -0.49 10.30
C ASN A 172 10.59 0.28 11.19
N ALA A 173 11.70 0.70 10.62
CA ALA A 173 12.76 1.41 11.35
C ALA A 173 12.32 2.79 11.86
N ALA A 174 11.40 3.46 11.17
CA ALA A 174 10.89 4.77 11.57
C ALA A 174 10.01 4.66 12.82
N THR A 175 9.11 3.67 12.86
CA THR A 175 8.19 3.47 14.00
C THR A 175 8.75 2.53 15.07
N LYS A 176 9.88 1.87 14.80
CA LYS A 176 10.51 0.85 15.65
C LYS A 176 9.59 -0.34 15.98
N ARG A 177 8.73 -0.72 15.04
CA ARG A 177 7.74 -1.80 15.21
C ARG A 177 7.90 -2.88 14.15
N LYS A 178 7.57 -4.12 14.50
CA LYS A 178 7.41 -5.19 13.50
C LYS A 178 6.16 -4.88 12.67
N CYS A 179 6.27 -5.01 11.36
CA CYS A 179 5.16 -4.83 10.44
C CYS A 179 5.05 -6.02 9.49
N GLN A 180 3.92 -6.11 8.81
CA GLN A 180 3.67 -7.11 7.79
C GLN A 180 3.07 -6.44 6.56
N PHE A 181 3.42 -6.91 5.37
CA PHE A 181 2.85 -6.43 4.13
C PHE A 181 2.54 -7.56 3.16
N ILE A 182 1.50 -7.36 2.37
CA ILE A 182 1.07 -8.25 1.30
C ILE A 182 1.52 -7.64 -0.02
N LEU A 183 2.11 -8.45 -0.90
CA LEU A 183 2.53 -8.01 -2.22
C LEU A 183 1.36 -8.07 -3.22
N ARG A 184 1.36 -7.14 -4.17
CA ARG A 184 0.46 -7.16 -5.34
C ARG A 184 1.22 -6.79 -6.59
N VAL A 185 0.93 -7.48 -7.67
CA VAL A 185 1.45 -7.15 -9.00
C VAL A 185 0.30 -6.57 -9.82
N PRO A 186 0.32 -5.26 -10.15
CA PRO A 186 -0.79 -4.60 -10.84
C PRO A 186 -0.81 -4.86 -12.36
N GLY A 187 0.27 -5.39 -12.94
CA GLY A 187 0.38 -5.63 -14.38
C GLY A 187 1.31 -6.79 -14.74
N LEU A 188 1.24 -7.24 -16.00
CA LEU A 188 2.14 -8.26 -16.55
C LEU A 188 3.58 -7.73 -16.66
N PRO A 189 4.61 -8.61 -16.71
CA PRO A 189 5.99 -8.18 -16.83
C PRO A 189 6.15 -7.43 -18.15
N ALA A 190 6.57 -6.19 -18.05
CA ALA A 190 6.88 -5.35 -19.19
C ALA A 190 8.37 -5.46 -19.54
N ASP A 191 8.75 -4.77 -20.63
CA ASP A 191 10.14 -4.39 -20.88
C ASP A 191 10.63 -3.45 -19.78
N ASN A 192 11.93 -3.14 -19.75
CA ASN A 192 12.48 -2.25 -18.73
C ASN A 192 11.69 -0.92 -18.67
N PRO A 193 11.45 -0.38 -17.46
CA PRO A 193 10.85 0.94 -17.33
C PRO A 193 11.79 1.99 -17.94
N GLN A 194 11.35 2.64 -19.02
CA GLN A 194 12.03 3.79 -19.64
C GLN A 194 11.91 5.05 -18.80
#